data_AF-A0A3N9XJH3-F1
#
_entry.id   AF-A0A3N9XJH3-F1
#
_cell.length_a   1.000
_cell.length_b   1.000
_cell.length_c   1.000
_cell.angle_alpha   90.00
_cell.angle_beta   90.00
_cell.angle_gamma   90.00
#
_symmetry.space_group_name_H-M   'P 1'
#
loop_
_entity.id
_entity.type
_entity.pdbx_description
1 polymer ?
#
loop_
_entity_poly.entity_id
_entity_poly.type
_entity_poly.pdbx_seq_one_letter_code
_entity_poly.pdbx_strand_id
1 'polypeptide(L)'
;MSDYGHDLVFGSFVTPSAGNPDRTVGVAVLAEQVGLDLVTFQDHPYQPAFLDTWTLLSFVAARTSRVHLAANVTNLPLRPPAVLARSVASLDLLSGGRVGLGLGAGAFWDAIEAMGGRRLTPGQGVRALEEAIEVIRQLWDVETRGGVRVDGEFYRVVGAKRGPAPAHAAPIWLGAYKPRMLQLTGRRADGWLPSLGYLQPGDLARGNAIIDDAAQQEGRSPQDVRRLLNISGQFSAVGRGPLDGPAEQWAEELAELALEEGVGTFILGSDDPDDLRRFAGEVAPAVRELVAAERDRGAAAAGTPAQPERMPAQPEPVAAPPVRASRATATGGAFAVVPTPDDGVRRSEQEVWDESTRPTGPVPDPERTYTPQEQATGAHLVQIHDGLRAELAQIHDLIEQVAAGEIDAGAARSHINTMTMRQNRWTLGVYCESYCRIVTTHHTIEDQSFFPRLRARDPRLGPVVDRLEQEHHVIHDVLEGVDRALVAYVGSPDGLAELRAAVDLLTDALLSHLSYEERELVEPLARLGIA
;
A
#
# COMPACT_ATOMS: atom_id res chain seq x y z
N MET A 1 -7.03 -10.76 -28.65
CA MET A 1 -6.96 -11.39 -27.31
C MET A 1 -6.19 -10.42 -26.46
N SER A 2 -6.73 -10.03 -25.31
CA SER A 2 -6.05 -9.16 -24.35
C SER A 2 -5.10 -9.91 -23.43
N ASP A 3 -5.31 -11.22 -23.22
CA ASP A 3 -4.33 -12.06 -22.56
C ASP A 3 -3.12 -12.32 -23.49
N TYR A 4 -1.98 -11.71 -23.16
CA TYR A 4 -0.71 -11.85 -23.87
C TYR A 4 0.06 -13.13 -23.49
N GLY A 5 -0.49 -13.97 -22.60
CA GLY A 5 0.13 -15.22 -22.17
C GLY A 5 1.34 -15.03 -21.27
N HIS A 6 1.52 -13.84 -20.69
CA HIS A 6 2.62 -13.57 -19.78
C HIS A 6 2.49 -14.40 -18.50
N ASP A 7 3.63 -14.92 -18.04
CA ASP A 7 3.74 -15.44 -16.67
C ASP A 7 3.46 -14.32 -15.69
N LEU A 8 2.76 -14.63 -14.60
CA LEU A 8 2.46 -13.65 -13.57
C LEU A 8 3.67 -13.41 -12.67
N VAL A 9 3.93 -12.14 -12.37
CA VAL A 9 5.03 -11.69 -11.50
C VAL A 9 4.44 -10.75 -10.46
N PHE A 10 4.75 -10.98 -9.19
CA PHE A 10 4.27 -10.15 -8.09
C PHE A 10 5.45 -9.47 -7.40
N GLY A 11 5.37 -8.16 -7.24
CA GLY A 11 6.44 -7.38 -6.65
C GLY A 11 5.99 -6.33 -5.66
N SER A 12 6.95 -5.67 -5.05
CA SER A 12 6.74 -4.53 -4.16
C SER A 12 7.36 -3.25 -4.71
N PHE A 13 6.76 -2.12 -4.34
CA PHE A 13 7.27 -0.79 -4.61
C PHE A 13 7.53 -0.10 -3.27
N VAL A 14 8.79 -0.17 -2.84
CA VAL A 14 9.24 0.24 -1.51
C VAL A 14 9.73 1.68 -1.56
N THR A 15 9.37 2.47 -0.54
CA THR A 15 9.86 3.83 -0.39
C THR A 15 11.35 3.81 -0.03
N PRO A 16 12.23 4.47 -0.80
CA PRO A 16 13.67 4.48 -0.55
C PRO A 16 14.05 5.44 0.59
N SER A 17 13.39 5.38 1.74
CA SER A 17 13.57 6.33 2.84
C SER A 17 15.00 6.34 3.40
N ALA A 18 15.58 7.53 3.47
CA ALA A 18 16.86 7.78 4.15
C ALA A 18 16.70 8.00 5.67
N GLY A 19 15.46 8.22 6.16
CA GLY A 19 15.19 8.40 7.58
C GLY A 19 15.38 7.12 8.41
N ASN A 20 15.21 5.95 7.77
CA ASN A 20 15.53 4.65 8.36
C ASN A 20 16.00 3.67 7.27
N PRO A 21 17.28 3.76 6.85
CA PRO A 21 17.79 3.00 5.72
C PRO A 21 17.79 1.49 5.97
N ASP A 22 18.02 1.07 7.23
CA ASP A 22 17.97 -0.34 7.62
C ASP A 22 16.56 -0.92 7.48
N ARG A 23 15.53 -0.14 7.84
CA ARG A 23 14.12 -0.53 7.60
C ARG A 23 13.83 -0.64 6.11
N THR A 24 14.26 0.32 5.29
CA THR A 24 14.05 0.27 3.83
C THR A 24 14.67 -0.98 3.21
N VAL A 25 15.91 -1.31 3.56
CA VAL A 25 16.55 -2.55 3.11
C VAL A 25 15.84 -3.79 3.69
N GLY A 26 15.43 -3.73 4.95
CA GLY A 26 14.70 -4.79 5.64
C GLY A 26 13.38 -5.16 4.95
N VAL A 27 12.60 -4.17 4.51
CA VAL A 27 11.36 -4.38 3.74
C VAL A 27 11.64 -5.05 2.39
N ALA A 28 12.71 -4.65 1.71
CA ALA A 28 13.13 -5.29 0.45
C ALA A 28 13.57 -6.75 0.64
N VAL A 29 14.30 -7.04 1.72
CA VAL A 29 14.67 -8.41 2.08
C VAL A 29 13.43 -9.23 2.48
N LEU A 30 12.50 -8.63 3.21
CA LEU A 30 11.24 -9.27 3.55
C LEU A 30 10.44 -9.65 2.30
N ALA A 31 10.34 -8.77 1.31
CA ALA A 31 9.67 -9.05 0.05
C ALA A 31 10.21 -10.35 -0.61
N GLU A 32 11.53 -10.55 -0.61
CA GLU A 32 12.12 -11.83 -1.04
C GLU A 32 11.72 -12.98 -0.10
N GLN A 33 11.79 -12.81 1.21
CA GLN A 33 11.49 -13.88 2.17
C GLN A 33 10.04 -14.38 2.09
N VAL A 34 9.09 -13.49 1.81
CA VAL A 34 7.66 -13.84 1.68
C VAL A 34 7.30 -14.38 0.29
N GLY A 35 8.26 -14.39 -0.65
CA GLY A 35 8.09 -15.04 -1.95
C GLY A 35 7.77 -14.11 -3.12
N LEU A 36 7.89 -12.78 -2.97
CA LEU A 36 7.74 -11.86 -4.10
C LEU A 36 8.90 -12.02 -5.10
N ASP A 37 8.59 -11.75 -6.37
CA ASP A 37 9.45 -11.96 -7.53
C ASP A 37 10.29 -10.71 -7.86
N LEU A 38 9.82 -9.52 -7.48
CA LEU A 38 10.37 -8.22 -7.86
C LEU A 38 10.29 -7.22 -6.69
N VAL A 39 11.36 -6.43 -6.48
CA VAL A 39 11.35 -5.26 -5.60
C VAL A 39 11.76 -4.05 -6.41
N THR A 40 10.98 -2.98 -6.30
CA THR A 40 11.25 -1.72 -7.00
C THR A 40 11.31 -0.54 -6.06
N PHE A 41 12.04 0.50 -6.48
CA PHE A 41 12.21 1.74 -5.71
C PHE A 41 12.05 2.96 -6.60
N GLN A 42 11.55 4.04 -6.02
CA GLN A 42 11.48 5.34 -6.69
C GLN A 42 12.89 5.86 -6.99
N ASP A 43 13.12 6.50 -8.14
CA ASP A 43 14.37 7.23 -8.44
C ASP A 43 14.09 8.73 -8.54
N HIS A 44 14.14 9.40 -7.38
CA HIS A 44 14.02 10.85 -7.26
C HIS A 44 15.29 11.41 -6.60
N PRO A 45 16.42 11.55 -7.33
CA PRO A 45 17.69 11.93 -6.70
C PRO A 45 17.67 13.32 -6.03
N TYR A 46 16.68 14.15 -6.33
CA TYR A 46 16.46 15.47 -5.75
C TYR A 46 15.62 15.45 -4.46
N GLN A 47 15.09 14.30 -4.06
CA GLN A 47 14.34 14.17 -2.80
C GLN A 47 15.33 13.87 -1.67
N PRO A 48 15.70 14.84 -0.80
CA PRO A 48 16.68 14.62 0.26
C PRO A 48 16.26 13.57 1.30
N ALA A 49 14.96 13.29 1.42
CA ALA A 49 14.47 12.22 2.29
C ALA A 49 14.70 10.81 1.73
N PHE A 50 15.19 10.68 0.49
CA PHE A 50 15.40 9.39 -0.17
C PHE A 50 16.89 9.05 -0.31
N LEU A 51 17.19 7.75 -0.22
CA LEU A 51 18.46 7.18 -0.60
C LEU A 51 18.65 7.29 -2.13
N ASP A 52 19.90 7.40 -2.58
CA ASP A 52 20.20 7.19 -4.01
C ASP A 52 19.82 5.76 -4.42
N THR A 53 18.93 5.68 -5.41
CA THR A 53 18.29 4.42 -5.79
C THR A 53 19.27 3.38 -6.33
N TRP A 54 20.31 3.79 -7.06
CA TRP A 54 21.31 2.84 -7.59
C TRP A 54 22.24 2.30 -6.50
N THR A 55 22.57 3.13 -5.52
CA THR A 55 23.28 2.71 -4.31
C THR A 55 22.43 1.73 -3.50
N LEU A 56 21.15 2.05 -3.29
CA LEU A 56 20.21 1.18 -2.57
C LEU A 56 20.00 -0.16 -3.29
N LEU A 57 19.76 -0.14 -4.61
CA LEU A 57 19.63 -1.36 -5.42
C LEU A 57 20.86 -2.25 -5.29
N SER A 58 22.06 -1.67 -5.31
CA SER A 58 23.32 -2.41 -5.14
C SER A 58 23.43 -3.06 -3.76
N PHE A 59 23.03 -2.33 -2.71
CA PHE A 59 23.04 -2.85 -1.33
C PHE A 59 22.02 -3.96 -1.13
N VAL A 60 20.81 -3.80 -1.66
CA VAL A 60 19.75 -4.83 -1.59
C VAL A 60 20.14 -6.06 -2.40
N ALA A 61 20.74 -5.89 -3.59
CA ALA A 61 21.24 -7.00 -4.40
C ALA A 61 22.23 -7.88 -3.65
N ALA A 62 23.12 -7.29 -2.84
CA ALA A 62 24.07 -8.01 -2.00
C ALA A 62 23.43 -8.72 -0.79
N ARG A 63 22.19 -8.36 -0.42
CA ARG A 63 21.44 -8.90 0.72
C ARG A 63 20.34 -9.88 0.34
N THR A 64 20.14 -10.10 -0.96
CA THR A 64 19.09 -10.92 -1.57
C THR A 64 19.70 -11.87 -2.60
N SER A 65 19.00 -12.93 -2.95
CA SER A 65 19.55 -14.01 -3.80
C SER A 65 18.69 -14.41 -4.99
N ARG A 66 17.40 -14.04 -4.98
CA ARG A 66 16.40 -14.50 -5.94
C ARG A 66 15.58 -13.36 -6.53
N VAL A 67 15.19 -12.38 -5.73
CA VAL A 67 14.27 -11.33 -6.13
C VAL A 67 14.89 -10.43 -7.21
N HIS A 68 14.11 -10.08 -8.22
CA HIS A 68 14.51 -9.10 -9.23
C HIS A 68 14.46 -7.69 -8.66
N LEU A 69 15.29 -6.80 -9.18
CA LEU A 69 15.47 -5.44 -8.67
C LEU A 69 15.41 -4.43 -9.80
N ALA A 70 14.67 -3.33 -9.61
CA ALA A 70 14.61 -2.24 -10.58
C ALA A 70 14.30 -0.89 -9.94
N ALA A 71 14.75 0.19 -10.58
CA ALA A 71 14.19 1.51 -10.33
C ALA A 71 12.82 1.65 -11.05
N ASN A 72 11.86 2.29 -10.40
CA ASN A 72 10.48 2.47 -10.86
C ASN A 72 10.06 3.95 -10.77
N VAL A 73 10.35 4.75 -11.80
CA VAL A 73 11.30 4.49 -12.89
C VAL A 73 12.52 5.39 -12.74
N THR A 74 13.65 4.99 -13.34
CA THR A 74 14.90 5.76 -13.36
C THR A 74 14.68 7.16 -13.94
N ASN A 75 15.21 8.19 -13.28
CA ASN A 75 15.18 9.57 -13.74
C ASN A 75 16.26 9.79 -14.81
N LEU A 76 15.94 9.52 -16.08
CA LEU A 76 16.89 9.64 -17.19
C LEU A 76 17.58 11.01 -17.29
N PRO A 77 16.89 12.16 -17.09
CA PRO A 77 17.55 13.47 -17.15
C PRO A 77 18.77 13.64 -16.25
N LEU A 78 18.87 12.88 -15.16
CA LEU A 78 19.96 12.93 -14.19
C LEU A 78 20.92 11.73 -14.28
N ARG A 79 20.70 10.81 -15.23
CA ARG A 79 21.45 9.56 -15.38
C ARG A 79 21.94 9.44 -16.82
N PRO A 80 23.17 9.89 -17.15
CA PRO A 80 23.69 9.81 -18.52
C PRO A 80 23.59 8.37 -19.07
N PRO A 81 22.97 8.14 -20.25
CA PRO A 81 22.56 6.80 -20.67
C PRO A 81 23.72 5.84 -20.85
N ALA A 82 24.90 6.35 -21.26
CA ALA A 82 26.09 5.53 -21.39
C ALA A 82 26.64 5.03 -20.04
N VAL A 83 26.50 5.84 -18.98
CA VAL A 83 26.87 5.46 -17.62
C VAL A 83 25.82 4.53 -17.05
N LEU A 84 24.54 4.87 -17.23
CA LEU A 84 23.40 4.05 -16.81
C LEU A 84 23.47 2.62 -17.38
N ALA A 85 23.76 2.48 -18.67
CA ALA A 85 23.94 1.17 -19.31
C ALA A 85 25.01 0.32 -18.59
N ARG A 86 26.14 0.94 -18.21
CA ARG A 86 27.22 0.25 -17.50
C ARG A 86 26.80 -0.11 -16.07
N SER A 87 26.11 0.78 -15.37
CA SER A 87 25.60 0.54 -14.02
C SER A 87 24.63 -0.63 -13.98
N VAL A 88 23.66 -0.66 -14.91
CA VAL A 88 22.70 -1.76 -15.05
C VAL A 88 23.42 -3.07 -15.33
N ALA A 89 24.28 -3.12 -16.35
CA ALA A 89 24.99 -4.35 -16.72
C ALA A 89 25.91 -4.84 -15.58
N SER A 90 26.57 -3.93 -14.87
CA SER A 90 27.44 -4.30 -13.74
C SER A 90 26.62 -4.87 -12.58
N LEU A 91 25.51 -4.23 -12.21
CA LEU A 91 24.66 -4.74 -11.15
C LEU A 91 23.98 -6.05 -11.55
N ASP A 92 23.61 -6.21 -12.82
CA ASP A 92 23.05 -7.44 -13.35
C ASP A 92 24.05 -8.60 -13.23
N LEU A 93 25.31 -8.38 -13.62
CA LEU A 93 26.39 -9.35 -13.44
C LEU A 93 26.63 -9.69 -11.96
N LEU A 94 26.66 -8.67 -11.08
CA LEU A 94 26.90 -8.86 -9.65
C LEU A 94 25.73 -9.56 -8.94
N SER A 95 24.51 -9.36 -9.42
CA SER A 95 23.31 -9.96 -8.83
C SER A 95 22.97 -11.34 -9.40
N GLY A 96 23.63 -11.76 -10.48
CA GLY A 96 23.36 -13.04 -11.15
C GLY A 96 22.17 -12.99 -12.12
N GLY A 97 21.95 -11.84 -12.78
CA GLY A 97 20.91 -11.69 -13.81
C GLY A 97 19.56 -11.21 -13.27
N ARG A 98 19.54 -10.40 -12.21
CA ARG A 98 18.32 -10.02 -11.49
C ARG A 98 17.88 -8.56 -11.70
N VAL A 99 18.44 -7.83 -12.66
CA VAL A 99 18.18 -6.38 -12.78
C VAL A 99 17.29 -6.03 -13.97
N GLY A 100 16.23 -5.26 -13.70
CA GLY A 100 15.43 -4.59 -14.72
C GLY A 100 15.69 -3.08 -14.76
N LEU A 101 15.44 -2.45 -15.91
CA LEU A 101 15.57 -1.00 -16.09
C LEU A 101 14.20 -0.35 -16.37
N GLY A 102 13.51 0.09 -15.33
CA GLY A 102 12.45 1.08 -15.49
C GLY A 102 13.05 2.44 -15.85
N LEU A 103 12.59 3.08 -16.92
CA LEU A 103 13.13 4.33 -17.45
C LEU A 103 12.03 5.36 -17.69
N GLY A 104 12.23 6.58 -17.19
CA GLY A 104 11.30 7.70 -17.34
C GLY A 104 11.96 8.93 -17.93
N ALA A 105 11.17 9.74 -18.67
CA ALA A 105 11.64 10.98 -19.29
C ALA A 105 11.86 12.15 -18.29
N GLY A 106 11.48 11.97 -17.02
CA GLY A 106 11.49 13.00 -15.97
C GLY A 106 10.13 13.71 -15.81
N ALA A 107 9.80 14.07 -14.56
CA ALA A 107 8.52 14.72 -14.22
C ALA A 107 8.68 16.06 -13.47
N PHE A 108 9.64 16.15 -12.55
CA PHE A 108 9.82 17.31 -11.68
C PHE A 108 10.95 18.22 -12.18
N TRP A 109 10.69 19.00 -13.23
CA TRP A 109 11.71 19.73 -13.97
C TRP A 109 12.47 20.79 -13.16
N ASP A 110 11.82 21.49 -12.23
CA ASP A 110 12.51 22.48 -11.38
C ASP A 110 13.60 21.80 -10.53
N ALA A 111 13.30 20.65 -9.94
CA ALA A 111 14.22 19.89 -9.11
C ALA A 111 15.32 19.20 -9.95
N ILE A 112 14.96 18.67 -11.12
CA ILE A 112 15.91 18.09 -12.08
C ILE A 112 16.93 19.14 -12.54
N GLU A 113 16.45 20.34 -12.90
CA GLU A 113 17.30 21.43 -13.38
C GLU A 113 18.21 21.98 -12.28
N ALA A 114 17.71 22.05 -11.04
CA ALA A 114 18.51 22.45 -9.88
C ALA A 114 19.72 21.53 -9.64
N MET A 115 19.69 20.29 -10.12
CA MET A 115 20.81 19.34 -10.05
C MET A 115 21.55 19.18 -11.38
N GLY A 116 21.39 20.12 -12.31
CA GLY A 116 22.13 20.16 -13.58
C GLY A 116 21.50 19.36 -14.71
N GLY A 117 20.29 18.83 -14.53
CA GLY A 117 19.54 18.20 -15.62
C GLY A 117 19.09 19.24 -16.65
N ARG A 118 19.20 18.91 -17.94
CA ARG A 118 18.71 19.79 -19.02
C ARG A 118 17.19 19.77 -19.06
N ARG A 119 16.53 20.91 -18.85
CA ARG A 119 15.07 21.03 -19.04
C ARG A 119 14.68 20.75 -20.49
N LEU A 120 13.74 19.84 -20.70
CA LEU A 120 13.22 19.47 -22.01
C LEU A 120 11.71 19.73 -22.07
N THR A 121 11.22 20.10 -23.25
CA THR A 121 9.77 20.04 -23.52
C THR A 121 9.30 18.57 -23.55
N PRO A 122 8.00 18.27 -23.36
CA PRO A 122 7.51 16.89 -23.40
C PRO A 122 7.88 16.13 -24.68
N GLY A 123 7.80 16.80 -25.84
CA GLY A 123 8.17 16.19 -27.12
C GLY A 123 9.67 15.94 -27.27
N GLN A 124 10.52 16.77 -26.67
CA GLN A 124 11.96 16.56 -26.61
C GLN A 124 12.32 15.44 -25.63
N GLY A 125 11.63 15.34 -24.49
CA GLY A 125 11.81 14.26 -23.53
C GLY A 125 11.57 12.87 -24.14
N VAL A 126 10.53 12.73 -24.98
CA VAL A 126 10.29 11.47 -25.71
C VAL A 126 11.43 11.13 -26.68
N ARG A 127 11.94 12.12 -27.43
CA ARG A 127 13.08 11.91 -28.35
C ARG A 127 14.36 11.54 -27.59
N ALA A 128 14.64 12.25 -26.51
CA ALA A 128 15.79 11.97 -25.64
C ALA A 128 15.73 10.55 -25.08
N LEU A 129 14.54 10.09 -24.66
CA LEU A 129 14.33 8.74 -24.16
C LEU A 129 14.56 7.68 -25.26
N GLU A 130 14.08 7.92 -26.48
CA GLU A 130 14.33 7.04 -27.64
C GLU A 130 15.83 6.92 -27.96
N GLU A 131 16.55 8.05 -27.99
CA GLU A 131 18.01 8.07 -28.18
C GLU A 131 18.75 7.37 -27.04
N ALA A 132 18.28 7.52 -25.79
CA ALA A 132 18.87 6.85 -24.63
C ALA A 132 18.73 5.33 -24.70
N ILE A 133 17.56 4.82 -25.10
CA ILE A 133 17.33 3.38 -25.31
C ILE A 133 18.29 2.85 -26.38
N GLU A 134 18.49 3.59 -27.47
CA GLU A 134 19.44 3.22 -28.51
C GLU A 134 20.88 3.15 -27.99
N VAL A 135 21.32 4.17 -27.22
CA VAL A 135 22.65 4.17 -26.58
C VAL A 135 22.82 2.94 -25.68
N ILE A 136 21.82 2.65 -24.84
CA ILE A 136 21.86 1.55 -23.88
C ILE A 136 21.95 0.20 -24.61
N ARG A 137 21.07 -0.04 -25.58
CA ARG A 137 21.08 -1.30 -26.36
C ARG A 137 22.37 -1.47 -27.17
N GLN A 138 22.90 -0.41 -27.79
CA GLN A 138 24.18 -0.49 -28.50
C GLN A 138 25.36 -0.76 -27.56
N LEU A 139 25.34 -0.23 -26.33
CA LEU A 139 26.39 -0.51 -25.35
C LEU A 139 26.37 -1.97 -24.88
N TRP A 140 25.19 -2.59 -24.75
CA TRP A 140 25.05 -3.99 -24.34
C TRP A 140 25.27 -5.00 -25.47
N ASP A 141 25.14 -4.58 -26.73
CA ASP A 141 25.41 -5.41 -27.91
C ASP A 141 26.92 -5.63 -28.14
N VAL A 142 27.53 -6.47 -27.31
CA VAL A 142 28.98 -6.75 -27.34
C VAL A 142 29.42 -7.61 -28.53
N GLU A 143 28.48 -8.24 -29.24
CA GLU A 143 28.76 -9.07 -30.42
C GLU A 143 29.06 -8.22 -31.66
N THR A 144 28.45 -7.04 -31.78
CA THR A 144 28.73 -6.13 -32.89
C THR A 144 30.11 -5.50 -32.76
N ARG A 145 30.92 -5.69 -33.82
CA ARG A 145 32.27 -5.10 -33.90
C ARG A 145 32.22 -3.57 -34.02
N GLY A 146 33.21 -2.91 -33.43
CA GLY A 146 33.37 -1.45 -33.46
C GLY A 146 32.78 -0.74 -32.25
N GLY A 147 32.91 0.59 -32.22
CA GLY A 147 32.35 1.41 -31.14
C GLY A 147 30.86 1.66 -31.32
N VAL A 148 30.20 2.06 -30.23
CA VAL A 148 28.84 2.61 -30.26
C VAL A 148 28.81 3.87 -31.12
N ARG A 149 27.75 4.02 -31.91
CA ARG A 149 27.51 5.21 -32.72
C ARG A 149 26.05 5.61 -32.64
N VAL A 150 25.77 6.59 -31.78
CA VAL A 150 24.52 7.33 -31.69
C VAL A 150 24.85 8.81 -31.84
N ASP A 151 24.31 9.45 -32.88
CA ASP A 151 24.52 10.88 -33.17
C ASP A 151 23.22 11.65 -32.93
N GLY A 152 22.66 11.48 -31.73
CA GLY A 152 21.36 12.05 -31.33
C GLY A 152 21.42 13.54 -31.00
N GLU A 153 20.25 14.19 -30.96
CA GLU A 153 20.06 15.59 -30.59
C GLU A 153 20.32 15.83 -29.08
N PHE A 154 20.00 14.83 -28.26
CA PHE A 154 20.11 14.90 -26.80
C PHE A 154 21.25 14.03 -26.27
N TYR A 155 21.44 12.85 -26.85
CA TYR A 155 22.50 11.93 -26.46
C TYR A 155 23.37 11.54 -27.65
N ARG A 156 24.62 11.99 -27.59
CA ARG A 156 25.64 11.71 -28.60
C ARG A 156 26.73 10.82 -28.01
N VAL A 157 26.89 9.63 -28.58
CA VAL A 157 27.92 8.65 -28.21
C VAL A 157 28.57 8.12 -29.49
N VAL A 158 29.81 8.55 -29.75
CA VAL A 158 30.55 8.16 -30.96
C VAL A 158 31.90 7.56 -30.55
N GLY A 159 32.07 6.27 -30.82
CA GLY A 159 33.34 5.57 -30.59
C GLY A 159 33.50 4.98 -29.18
N ALA A 160 32.47 5.04 -28.33
CA ALA A 160 32.53 4.38 -27.02
C ALA A 160 32.65 2.86 -27.20
N LYS A 161 33.51 2.22 -26.40
CA LYS A 161 33.61 0.76 -26.37
C LYS A 161 32.35 0.15 -25.79
N ARG A 162 31.86 -0.89 -26.45
CA ARG A 162 30.74 -1.70 -25.98
C ARG A 162 31.12 -2.48 -24.72
N GLY A 163 30.12 -2.92 -23.99
CA GLY A 163 30.24 -3.76 -22.82
C GLY A 163 30.50 -3.01 -21.50
N PRO A 164 30.37 -3.69 -20.35
CA PRO A 164 29.95 -5.09 -20.26
C PRO A 164 28.49 -5.28 -20.71
N ALA A 165 28.19 -6.45 -21.27
CA ALA A 165 26.81 -6.87 -21.47
C ALA A 165 26.23 -7.32 -20.12
N PRO A 166 24.93 -7.12 -19.87
CA PRO A 166 24.24 -7.74 -18.74
C PRO A 166 24.32 -9.27 -18.81
N ALA A 167 24.16 -9.93 -17.66
CA ALA A 167 24.20 -11.40 -17.56
C ALA A 167 23.01 -12.06 -18.27
N HIS A 168 21.90 -11.34 -18.39
CA HIS A 168 20.72 -11.72 -19.15
C HIS A 168 20.27 -10.57 -20.07
N ALA A 169 19.22 -10.79 -20.86
CA ALA A 169 18.59 -9.74 -21.64
C ALA A 169 17.80 -8.77 -20.72
N ALA A 170 18.53 -7.90 -20.01
CA ALA A 170 17.97 -6.97 -19.05
C ALA A 170 16.86 -6.11 -19.69
N PRO A 171 15.61 -6.16 -19.18
CA PRO A 171 14.49 -5.53 -19.83
C PRO A 171 14.46 -4.02 -19.58
N ILE A 172 13.98 -3.27 -20.57
CA ILE A 172 13.72 -1.82 -20.46
C ILE A 172 12.21 -1.59 -20.39
N TRP A 173 11.72 -1.09 -19.25
CA TRP A 173 10.32 -0.75 -19.03
C TRP A 173 10.10 0.75 -19.05
N LEU A 174 9.02 1.23 -19.66
CA LEU A 174 8.71 2.66 -19.69
C LEU A 174 7.47 3.01 -18.87
N GLY A 175 7.62 4.01 -18.01
CA GLY A 175 6.50 4.72 -17.39
C GLY A 175 5.86 5.67 -18.41
N ALA A 176 4.74 5.25 -19.00
CA ALA A 176 4.12 5.94 -20.14
C ALA A 176 2.62 6.13 -19.95
N TYR A 177 2.11 7.32 -20.30
CA TYR A 177 0.66 7.63 -20.19
C TYR A 177 0.10 8.32 -21.44
N LYS A 178 0.92 9.07 -22.17
CA LYS A 178 0.48 9.84 -23.35
C LYS A 178 0.75 9.07 -24.64
N PRO A 179 -0.05 9.25 -25.71
CA PRO A 179 0.01 8.43 -26.93
C PRO A 179 1.42 8.28 -27.52
N ARG A 180 2.19 9.36 -27.59
CA ARG A 180 3.55 9.32 -28.15
C ARG A 180 4.52 8.48 -27.32
N MET A 181 4.38 8.47 -26.00
CA MET A 181 5.17 7.61 -25.11
C MET A 181 4.75 6.15 -25.23
N LEU A 182 3.44 5.89 -25.36
CA LEU A 182 2.90 4.53 -25.56
C LEU A 182 3.35 3.95 -26.91
N GLN A 183 3.38 4.77 -27.96
CA GLN A 183 3.98 4.39 -29.25
C GLN A 183 5.46 4.04 -29.09
N LEU A 184 6.25 4.87 -28.39
CA LEU A 184 7.65 4.56 -28.12
C LEU A 184 7.81 3.23 -27.35
N THR A 185 6.94 2.96 -26.37
CA THR A 185 6.91 1.69 -25.63
C THR A 185 6.75 0.50 -26.58
N GLY A 186 5.75 0.51 -27.46
CA GLY A 186 5.53 -0.55 -28.44
C GLY A 186 6.71 -0.74 -29.40
N ARG A 187 7.34 0.36 -29.84
CA ARG A 187 8.45 0.28 -30.81
C ARG A 187 9.77 -0.18 -30.20
N ARG A 188 10.11 0.25 -28.97
CA ARG A 188 11.50 0.17 -28.46
C ARG A 188 11.67 -0.43 -27.06
N ALA A 189 10.59 -0.56 -26.28
CA ALA A 189 10.66 -1.06 -24.91
C ALA A 189 10.24 -2.53 -24.79
N ASP A 190 10.59 -3.14 -23.68
CA ASP A 190 10.25 -4.53 -23.32
C ASP A 190 9.09 -4.58 -22.32
N GLY A 191 8.62 -3.43 -21.83
CA GLY A 191 7.41 -3.37 -21.01
C GLY A 191 6.83 -1.98 -20.79
N TRP A 192 5.55 -1.95 -20.42
CA TRP A 192 4.79 -0.77 -20.03
C TRP A 192 4.50 -0.80 -18.53
N LEU A 193 4.86 0.27 -17.80
CA LEU A 193 4.76 0.34 -16.34
C LEU A 193 4.01 1.61 -15.88
N PRO A 194 2.67 1.68 -16.04
CA PRO A 194 1.84 2.70 -15.43
C PRO A 194 1.56 2.42 -13.95
N SER A 195 0.98 3.42 -13.29
CA SER A 195 0.39 3.30 -11.95
C SER A 195 -1.13 3.41 -12.06
N LEU A 196 -1.85 2.46 -11.45
CA LEU A 196 -3.30 2.35 -11.55
C LEU A 196 -4.02 3.64 -11.12
N GLY A 197 -3.56 4.27 -10.04
CA GLY A 197 -4.14 5.53 -9.54
C GLY A 197 -4.01 6.74 -10.48
N TYR A 198 -3.24 6.65 -11.56
CA TYR A 198 -3.12 7.69 -12.59
C TYR A 198 -3.92 7.39 -13.86
N LEU A 199 -4.58 6.23 -13.92
CA LEU A 199 -5.38 5.79 -15.06
C LEU A 199 -6.86 6.05 -14.80
N GLN A 200 -7.60 6.31 -15.87
CA GLN A 200 -9.06 6.32 -15.87
C GLN A 200 -9.61 4.99 -16.42
N PRO A 201 -10.88 4.63 -16.15
CA PRO A 201 -11.50 3.47 -16.76
C PRO A 201 -11.33 3.45 -18.29
N GLY A 202 -10.85 2.33 -18.83
CA GLY A 202 -10.56 2.14 -20.27
C GLY A 202 -9.21 2.68 -20.75
N ASP A 203 -8.41 3.33 -19.89
CA ASP A 203 -7.05 3.76 -20.28
C ASP A 203 -6.10 2.59 -20.53
N LEU A 204 -6.27 1.47 -19.80
CA LEU A 204 -5.48 0.25 -20.03
C LEU A 204 -5.75 -0.31 -21.43
N ALA A 205 -7.00 -0.60 -21.76
CA ALA A 205 -7.40 -1.07 -23.09
C ALA A 205 -6.92 -0.13 -24.22
N ARG A 206 -7.10 1.19 -24.05
CA ARG A 206 -6.62 2.18 -25.03
C ARG A 206 -5.10 2.20 -25.14
N GLY A 207 -4.39 2.09 -24.02
CA GLY A 207 -2.94 2.06 -23.98
C GLY A 207 -2.38 0.81 -24.64
N ASN A 208 -2.98 -0.35 -24.35
CA ASN A 208 -2.70 -1.64 -24.99
C ASN A 208 -2.83 -1.53 -26.51
N ALA A 209 -3.95 -1.00 -27.03
CA ALA A 209 -4.14 -0.83 -28.47
C ALA A 209 -3.03 0.02 -29.12
N ILE A 210 -2.65 1.14 -28.51
CA ILE A 210 -1.59 2.01 -29.04
C ILE A 210 -0.22 1.30 -29.03
N ILE A 211 0.08 0.55 -27.97
CA ILE A 211 1.33 -0.19 -27.84
C ILE A 211 1.39 -1.33 -28.85
N ASP A 212 0.30 -2.08 -29.00
CA ASP A 212 0.20 -3.22 -29.89
C ASP A 212 0.34 -2.79 -31.36
N ASP A 213 -0.37 -1.74 -31.76
CA ASP A 213 -0.27 -1.15 -33.09
C ASP A 213 1.17 -0.71 -33.38
N ALA A 214 1.81 -0.05 -32.41
CA ALA A 214 3.19 0.43 -32.56
C ALA A 214 4.22 -0.71 -32.60
N ALA A 215 4.01 -1.79 -31.82
CA ALA A 215 4.86 -2.98 -31.86
C ALA A 215 4.75 -3.68 -33.23
N GLN A 216 3.53 -3.88 -33.72
CA GLN A 216 3.27 -4.52 -35.01
C GLN A 216 3.84 -3.71 -36.18
N GLN A 217 3.75 -2.38 -36.14
CA GLN A 217 4.34 -1.50 -37.16
C GLN A 217 5.87 -1.64 -37.26
N GLU A 218 6.54 -2.05 -36.18
CA GLU A 218 7.98 -2.34 -36.15
C GLU A 218 8.29 -3.84 -36.34
N GLY A 219 7.29 -4.65 -36.69
CA GLY A 219 7.44 -6.10 -36.88
C GLY A 219 7.71 -6.89 -35.60
N ARG A 220 7.36 -6.33 -34.42
CA ARG A 220 7.47 -6.98 -33.11
C ARG A 220 6.15 -7.64 -32.72
N SER A 221 6.21 -8.69 -31.91
CA SER A 221 5.00 -9.24 -31.32
C SER A 221 4.53 -8.33 -30.19
N PRO A 222 3.22 -8.03 -30.07
CA PRO A 222 2.67 -7.39 -28.87
C PRO A 222 3.02 -8.10 -27.56
N GLN A 223 3.18 -9.43 -27.62
CA GLN A 223 3.58 -10.26 -26.48
C GLN A 223 5.03 -10.01 -26.03
N ASP A 224 5.89 -9.44 -26.88
CA ASP A 224 7.27 -9.08 -26.51
C ASP A 224 7.32 -7.83 -25.62
N VAL A 225 6.20 -7.13 -25.46
CA VAL A 225 6.08 -5.97 -24.58
C VAL A 225 5.27 -6.41 -23.37
N ARG A 226 5.89 -6.50 -22.20
CA ARG A 226 5.22 -6.89 -20.96
C ARG A 226 4.29 -5.80 -20.44
N ARG A 227 3.17 -6.17 -19.82
CA ARG A 227 2.27 -5.22 -19.12
C ARG A 227 2.52 -5.33 -17.62
N LEU A 228 3.03 -4.25 -17.03
CA LEU A 228 3.27 -4.12 -15.59
C LEU A 228 2.29 -3.08 -15.03
N LEU A 229 1.96 -3.15 -13.75
CA LEU A 229 1.06 -2.20 -13.12
C LEU A 229 1.47 -1.97 -11.66
N ASN A 230 1.74 -0.71 -11.30
CA ASN A 230 1.81 -0.33 -9.90
C ASN A 230 0.39 -0.24 -9.35
N ILE A 231 0.13 -0.98 -8.27
CA ILE A 231 -1.13 -1.01 -7.56
C ILE A 231 -0.92 -0.55 -6.12
N SER A 232 -1.95 0.08 -5.57
CA SER A 232 -2.02 0.48 -4.17
C SER A 232 -3.47 0.33 -3.74
N GLY A 233 -3.67 0.07 -2.46
CA GLY A 233 -4.98 -0.20 -1.92
C GLY A 233 -4.90 -0.46 -0.42
N GLN A 234 -6.00 -0.93 0.16
CA GLN A 234 -6.08 -1.26 1.57
C GLN A 234 -6.63 -2.68 1.75
N PHE A 235 -5.98 -3.48 2.58
CA PHE A 235 -6.59 -4.72 3.06
C PHE A 235 -7.56 -4.40 4.20
N SER A 236 -8.80 -4.81 4.05
CA SER A 236 -9.86 -4.60 5.03
C SER A 236 -10.79 -5.80 5.11
N ALA A 237 -11.55 -5.94 6.20
CA ALA A 237 -12.42 -7.11 6.39
C ALA A 237 -13.61 -7.16 5.42
N VAL A 238 -13.95 -6.03 4.80
CA VAL A 238 -15.11 -5.87 3.92
C VAL A 238 -14.75 -5.02 2.72
N GLY A 239 -15.24 -5.38 1.54
CA GLY A 239 -15.03 -4.61 0.33
C GLY A 239 -15.64 -3.21 0.40
N ARG A 240 -14.82 -2.18 0.15
CA ARG A 240 -15.23 -0.77 0.10
C ARG A 240 -14.92 -0.10 -1.24
N GLY A 241 -14.24 -0.80 -2.14
CA GLY A 241 -13.92 -0.32 -3.48
C GLY A 241 -12.83 -1.16 -4.14
N PRO A 242 -12.36 -0.76 -5.33
CA PRO A 242 -11.27 -1.44 -6.01
C PRO A 242 -10.01 -1.47 -5.13
N LEU A 243 -9.48 -2.66 -4.91
CA LEU A 243 -8.34 -2.93 -4.05
C LEU A 243 -8.50 -2.35 -2.63
N ASP A 244 -9.75 -2.27 -2.15
CA ASP A 244 -10.08 -1.98 -0.75
C ASP A 244 -11.04 -3.06 -0.26
N GLY A 245 -10.50 -4.05 0.44
CA GLY A 245 -11.25 -5.24 0.82
C GLY A 245 -10.38 -6.42 1.23
N PRO A 246 -11.00 -7.59 1.42
CA PRO A 246 -10.29 -8.81 1.80
C PRO A 246 -9.42 -9.33 0.64
N ALA A 247 -8.45 -10.20 0.96
CA ALA A 247 -7.46 -10.68 -0.01
C ALA A 247 -8.09 -11.44 -1.19
N GLU A 248 -9.23 -12.10 -0.97
CA GLU A 248 -9.98 -12.80 -2.00
C GLU A 248 -10.53 -11.83 -3.05
N GLN A 249 -11.06 -10.69 -2.63
CA GLN A 249 -11.53 -9.65 -3.54
C GLN A 249 -10.38 -9.09 -4.37
N TRP A 250 -9.23 -8.83 -3.73
CA TRP A 250 -8.02 -8.42 -4.45
C TRP A 250 -7.61 -9.45 -5.50
N ALA A 251 -7.66 -10.74 -5.16
CA ALA A 251 -7.29 -11.79 -6.09
C ALA A 251 -8.21 -11.86 -7.31
N GLU A 252 -9.52 -11.68 -7.11
CA GLU A 252 -10.50 -11.62 -8.20
C GLU A 252 -10.25 -10.42 -9.12
N GLU A 253 -10.09 -9.22 -8.55
CA GLU A 253 -9.86 -7.99 -9.31
C GLU A 253 -8.54 -8.02 -10.09
N LEU A 254 -7.46 -8.54 -9.49
CA LEU A 254 -6.18 -8.67 -10.19
C LEU A 254 -6.21 -9.77 -11.26
N ALA A 255 -6.96 -10.85 -11.04
CA ALA A 255 -7.16 -11.87 -12.07
C ALA A 255 -7.93 -11.31 -13.28
N GLU A 256 -8.95 -10.48 -13.06
CA GLU A 256 -9.67 -9.75 -14.11
C GLU A 256 -8.72 -8.85 -14.91
N LEU A 257 -7.88 -8.04 -14.24
CA LEU A 257 -6.87 -7.22 -14.92
C LEU A 257 -5.85 -8.05 -15.72
N ALA A 258 -5.48 -9.23 -15.24
CA ALA A 258 -4.58 -10.12 -15.96
C ALA A 258 -5.21 -10.69 -17.23
N LEU A 259 -6.47 -11.13 -17.14
CA LEU A 259 -7.18 -11.80 -18.24
C LEU A 259 -7.74 -10.80 -19.26
N GLU A 260 -8.31 -9.69 -18.79
CA GLU A 260 -9.02 -8.73 -19.63
C GLU A 260 -8.14 -7.60 -20.14
N GLU A 261 -7.14 -7.17 -19.36
CA GLU A 261 -6.23 -6.08 -19.71
C GLU A 261 -4.79 -6.55 -19.97
N GLY A 262 -4.54 -7.86 -19.86
CA GLY A 262 -3.26 -8.48 -20.19
C GLY A 262 -2.15 -8.18 -19.20
N VAL A 263 -2.46 -7.71 -17.98
CA VAL A 263 -1.46 -7.34 -16.98
C VAL A 263 -0.72 -8.59 -16.50
N GLY A 264 0.59 -8.64 -16.74
CA GLY A 264 1.44 -9.76 -16.32
C GLY A 264 2.20 -9.50 -15.03
N THR A 265 2.46 -8.24 -14.65
CA THR A 265 3.17 -7.90 -13.42
C THR A 265 2.36 -6.96 -12.55
N PHE A 266 2.14 -7.33 -11.29
CA PHE A 266 1.52 -6.49 -10.27
C PHE A 266 2.57 -6.07 -9.24
N ILE A 267 2.69 -4.77 -9.00
CA ILE A 267 3.69 -4.20 -8.07
C ILE A 267 2.94 -3.43 -6.98
N LEU A 268 2.90 -3.98 -5.77
CA LEU A 268 2.21 -3.36 -4.64
C LEU A 268 3.05 -2.24 -4.03
N GLY A 269 2.53 -1.01 -4.06
CA GLY A 269 3.04 0.11 -3.29
C GLY A 269 2.60 0.04 -1.84
N SER A 270 3.43 -0.59 -0.99
CA SER A 270 3.29 -0.58 0.47
C SER A 270 4.66 -0.77 1.13
N ASP A 271 4.90 -0.04 2.21
CA ASP A 271 6.04 -0.23 3.13
C ASP A 271 5.66 -1.05 4.36
N ASP A 272 4.40 -1.51 4.44
CA ASP A 272 3.89 -2.31 5.55
C ASP A 272 4.28 -3.79 5.35
N PRO A 273 5.07 -4.39 6.27
CA PRO A 273 5.37 -5.80 6.27
C PRO A 273 4.15 -6.74 6.18
N ASP A 274 3.02 -6.37 6.79
CA ASP A 274 1.82 -7.20 6.84
C ASP A 274 1.09 -7.18 5.50
N ASP A 275 1.03 -6.04 4.82
CA ASP A 275 0.51 -5.95 3.46
C ASP A 275 1.34 -6.81 2.51
N LEU A 276 2.68 -6.76 2.60
CA LEU A 276 3.56 -7.58 1.75
C LEU A 276 3.36 -9.07 2.00
N ARG A 277 3.19 -9.48 3.27
CA ARG A 277 2.91 -10.89 3.62
C ARG A 277 1.57 -11.34 3.08
N ARG A 278 0.52 -10.53 3.24
CA ARG A 278 -0.83 -10.87 2.75
C ARG A 278 -0.87 -10.90 1.22
N PHE A 279 -0.24 -9.94 0.57
CA PHE A 279 -0.14 -9.89 -0.89
C PHE A 279 0.61 -11.11 -1.45
N ALA A 280 1.74 -11.50 -0.85
CA ALA A 280 2.53 -12.63 -1.31
C ALA A 280 1.92 -14.00 -0.95
N GLY A 281 1.34 -14.12 0.25
CA GLY A 281 0.85 -15.39 0.81
C GLY A 281 -0.59 -15.73 0.46
N GLU A 282 -1.44 -14.73 0.21
CA GLU A 282 -2.88 -14.91 -0.03
C GLU A 282 -3.25 -14.47 -1.45
N VAL A 283 -2.93 -13.23 -1.84
CA VAL A 283 -3.36 -12.67 -3.13
C VAL A 283 -2.62 -13.32 -4.31
N ALA A 284 -1.29 -13.30 -4.31
CA ALA A 284 -0.51 -13.76 -5.47
C ALA A 284 -0.78 -15.23 -5.87
N PRO A 285 -0.85 -16.21 -4.93
CA PRO A 285 -1.23 -17.58 -5.27
C PRO A 285 -2.66 -17.68 -5.81
N ALA A 286 -3.62 -17.00 -5.20
CA ALA A 286 -5.02 -17.02 -5.62
C ALA A 286 -5.18 -16.44 -7.05
N VAL A 287 -4.51 -15.33 -7.38
CA VAL A 287 -4.52 -14.78 -8.75
C VAL A 287 -3.94 -15.80 -9.74
N ARG A 288 -2.83 -16.47 -9.40
CA ARG A 288 -2.24 -17.50 -10.26
C ARG A 288 -3.21 -18.65 -10.52
N GLU A 289 -3.90 -19.12 -9.49
CA GLU A 289 -4.90 -20.18 -9.60
C GLU A 289 -6.10 -19.75 -10.47
N LEU A 290 -6.66 -18.56 -10.23
CA LEU A 290 -7.78 -18.02 -10.99
C LEU A 290 -7.45 -17.85 -12.48
N VAL A 291 -6.29 -17.25 -12.79
CA VAL A 291 -5.84 -17.03 -14.17
C VAL A 291 -5.53 -18.35 -14.87
N ALA A 292 -4.86 -19.29 -14.20
CA ALA A 292 -4.58 -20.61 -14.77
C ALA A 292 -5.88 -21.37 -15.09
N ALA A 293 -6.84 -21.38 -14.17
CA ALA A 293 -8.13 -22.03 -14.36
C ALA A 293 -8.90 -21.45 -15.56
N GLU A 294 -8.86 -20.13 -15.78
CA GLU A 294 -9.52 -19.50 -16.93
C GLU A 294 -8.78 -19.78 -18.25
N ARG A 295 -7.44 -19.73 -18.27
CA ARG A 295 -6.64 -20.09 -19.45
C ARG A 295 -6.88 -21.54 -19.87
N ASP A 296 -6.97 -22.47 -18.92
CA ASP A 296 -7.26 -23.88 -19.18
C ASP A 296 -8.68 -24.08 -19.75
N ARG A 297 -9.68 -23.37 -19.21
CA ARG A 297 -11.05 -23.36 -19.76
C ARG A 297 -11.07 -22.85 -21.21
N GLY A 298 -10.36 -21.76 -21.49
CA GLY A 298 -10.22 -21.20 -22.84
C GLY A 298 -9.56 -22.17 -23.82
N ALA A 299 -8.50 -22.86 -23.40
CA ALA A 299 -7.81 -23.86 -24.21
C ALA A 299 -8.70 -25.08 -24.52
N ALA A 300 -9.46 -25.57 -23.53
CA ALA A 300 -10.40 -26.67 -23.71
C ALA A 300 -11.55 -26.31 -24.68
N ALA A 301 -12.06 -25.08 -24.60
CA ALA A 301 -13.08 -24.58 -25.53
C ALA A 301 -12.56 -24.46 -26.97
N ALA A 302 -11.30 -24.02 -27.16
CA ALA A 302 -10.66 -23.93 -28.47
C ALA A 302 -10.30 -25.29 -29.10
N GLY A 303 -10.13 -26.34 -28.28
CA GLY A 303 -9.73 -27.69 -28.71
C GLY A 303 -10.86 -28.62 -29.16
N THR A 304 -12.12 -28.19 -29.12
CA THR A 304 -13.26 -29.02 -29.56
C THR A 304 -13.54 -28.79 -31.06
N PRO A 305 -13.40 -29.80 -31.95
CA PRO A 305 -13.74 -29.63 -33.35
C PRO A 305 -15.26 -29.47 -33.49
N ALA A 306 -15.70 -28.31 -33.96
CA ALA A 306 -17.10 -28.07 -34.29
C ALA A 306 -17.55 -29.05 -35.38
N GLN A 307 -18.50 -29.95 -35.05
CA GLN A 307 -19.23 -30.70 -36.06
C GLN A 307 -20.14 -29.74 -36.84
N PRO A 308 -20.30 -29.92 -38.17
CA PRO A 308 -21.15 -29.04 -38.96
C PRO A 308 -22.62 -29.37 -38.70
N GLU A 309 -23.23 -28.67 -37.74
CA GLU A 309 -24.67 -28.78 -37.53
C GLU A 309 -25.44 -27.99 -38.60
N ARG A 310 -26.34 -28.71 -39.27
CA ARG A 310 -27.32 -28.17 -40.21
C ARG A 310 -28.30 -27.27 -39.47
N MET A 311 -28.40 -26.04 -39.96
CA MET A 311 -29.32 -25.01 -39.50
C MET A 311 -30.80 -25.43 -39.68
N PRO A 312 -31.61 -25.54 -38.61
CA PRO A 312 -33.06 -25.58 -38.73
C PRO A 312 -33.63 -24.15 -38.77
N ALA A 313 -34.76 -24.01 -39.46
CA ALA A 313 -35.46 -22.75 -39.68
C ALA A 313 -35.93 -22.07 -38.37
N GLN A 314 -35.93 -20.74 -38.39
CA GLN A 314 -36.34 -19.85 -37.30
C GLN A 314 -37.80 -20.03 -36.89
N PRO A 315 -38.12 -20.03 -35.58
CA PRO A 315 -39.43 -19.65 -35.08
C PRO A 315 -39.48 -18.18 -34.63
N GLU A 316 -40.66 -17.57 -34.82
CA GLU A 316 -41.03 -16.19 -34.49
C GLU A 316 -40.91 -15.81 -32.99
N PRO A 317 -40.83 -14.51 -32.66
CA PRO A 317 -40.46 -14.06 -31.32
C PRO A 317 -41.63 -14.12 -30.34
N VAL A 318 -41.44 -14.82 -29.21
CA VAL A 318 -42.32 -14.77 -28.04
C VAL A 318 -41.68 -13.87 -26.98
N ALA A 319 -42.46 -12.89 -26.50
CA ALA A 319 -42.06 -11.93 -25.48
C ALA A 319 -41.74 -12.59 -24.13
N ALA A 320 -40.62 -12.18 -23.52
CA ALA A 320 -40.20 -12.60 -22.19
C ALA A 320 -40.98 -11.89 -21.07
N PRO A 321 -41.35 -12.58 -19.97
CA PRO A 321 -41.92 -11.95 -18.78
C PRO A 321 -40.83 -11.29 -17.91
N PRO A 322 -41.17 -10.28 -17.08
CA PRO A 322 -40.19 -9.52 -16.33
C PRO A 322 -39.65 -10.30 -15.13
N VAL A 323 -38.32 -10.25 -14.95
CA VAL A 323 -37.64 -10.74 -13.75
C VAL A 323 -37.88 -9.73 -12.63
N ARG A 324 -38.53 -10.18 -11.53
CA ARG A 324 -38.66 -9.42 -10.29
C ARG A 324 -37.31 -9.38 -9.57
N ALA A 325 -36.77 -8.18 -9.38
CA ALA A 325 -35.72 -7.93 -8.38
C ALA A 325 -36.32 -8.12 -6.98
N SER A 326 -35.78 -9.06 -6.21
CA SER A 326 -36.04 -9.17 -4.78
C SER A 326 -35.19 -8.13 -4.05
N ARG A 327 -35.80 -6.99 -3.68
CA ARG A 327 -35.26 -6.12 -2.63
C ARG A 327 -35.65 -6.74 -1.29
N ALA A 328 -34.68 -7.32 -0.58
CA ALA A 328 -34.83 -7.57 0.84
C ALA A 328 -34.92 -6.21 1.54
N THR A 329 -36.11 -5.86 2.03
CA THR A 329 -36.29 -4.71 2.93
C THR A 329 -35.70 -5.07 4.28
N ALA A 330 -34.54 -4.50 4.62
CA ALA A 330 -34.03 -4.54 5.98
C ALA A 330 -35.01 -3.78 6.88
N THR A 331 -35.75 -4.50 7.72
CA THR A 331 -36.66 -3.89 8.69
C THR A 331 -35.82 -3.25 9.80
N GLY A 332 -35.89 -1.92 9.94
CA GLY A 332 -35.24 -1.19 11.04
C GLY A 332 -35.87 -1.53 12.40
N GLY A 333 -35.05 -1.50 13.45
CA GLY A 333 -35.46 -1.73 14.85
C GLY A 333 -35.09 -0.56 15.75
N ALA A 334 -35.35 -0.67 17.06
CA ALA A 334 -34.82 0.30 18.02
C ALA A 334 -33.28 0.32 18.01
N PHE A 335 -32.69 1.41 18.48
CA PHE A 335 -31.24 1.50 18.64
C PHE A 335 -30.75 0.43 19.62
N ALA A 336 -29.83 -0.42 19.18
CA ALA A 336 -29.40 -1.63 19.88
C ALA A 336 -27.92 -1.65 20.23
N VAL A 337 -27.13 -0.66 19.79
CA VAL A 337 -25.72 -0.55 20.18
C VAL A 337 -25.65 -0.04 21.62
N VAL A 338 -24.89 -0.75 22.45
CA VAL A 338 -24.74 -0.45 23.88
C VAL A 338 -23.32 0.05 24.12
N PRO A 339 -23.13 1.33 24.50
CA PRO A 339 -21.86 1.84 24.99
C PRO A 339 -21.35 1.05 26.18
N THR A 340 -20.05 0.79 26.22
CA THR A 340 -19.34 0.20 27.35
C THR A 340 -19.26 1.22 28.50
N PRO A 341 -19.88 0.95 29.65
CA PRO A 341 -19.91 1.89 30.77
C PRO A 341 -18.52 2.05 31.38
N ASP A 342 -18.27 3.25 31.91
CA ASP A 342 -17.12 3.53 32.76
C ASP A 342 -17.26 2.74 34.08
N ASP A 343 -16.16 2.16 34.55
CA ASP A 343 -16.12 1.41 35.80
C ASP A 343 -16.07 2.33 37.04
N GLY A 344 -15.81 3.62 36.83
CA GLY A 344 -15.74 4.64 37.88
C GLY A 344 -14.55 4.47 38.82
N VAL A 345 -13.60 3.59 38.50
CA VAL A 345 -12.38 3.38 39.26
C VAL A 345 -11.35 4.40 38.79
N ARG A 346 -10.75 5.12 39.73
CA ARG A 346 -9.62 6.02 39.48
C ARG A 346 -8.44 5.58 40.32
N ARG A 347 -7.31 5.28 39.66
CA ARG A 347 -6.09 4.71 40.23
C ARG A 347 -5.03 5.78 40.47
N SER A 348 -5.07 6.87 39.71
CA SER A 348 -4.17 8.01 39.80
C SER A 348 -4.65 9.03 40.84
N GLU A 349 -3.70 9.65 41.57
CA GLU A 349 -3.99 10.82 42.41
C GLU A 349 -4.13 12.11 41.60
N GLN A 350 -3.74 12.08 40.32
CA GLN A 350 -3.84 13.19 39.39
C GLN A 350 -5.10 13.06 38.53
N GLU A 351 -5.91 14.13 38.50
CA GLU A 351 -7.04 14.31 37.59
C GLU A 351 -6.63 15.21 36.42
N VAL A 352 -6.92 14.76 35.19
CA VAL A 352 -6.62 15.49 33.96
C VAL A 352 -7.75 16.42 33.51
N TRP A 353 -8.98 16.18 33.95
CA TRP A 353 -10.13 17.02 33.70
C TRP A 353 -11.29 16.75 34.68
N ASP A 354 -12.18 17.74 34.85
CA ASP A 354 -13.42 17.57 35.63
C ASP A 354 -14.52 16.97 34.74
N GLU A 355 -14.87 15.72 34.98
CA GLU A 355 -15.89 14.98 34.22
C GLU A 355 -17.31 15.54 34.39
N SER A 356 -17.59 16.23 35.52
CA SER A 356 -18.91 16.82 35.78
C SER A 356 -19.23 17.99 34.86
N THR A 357 -18.21 18.52 34.18
CA THR A 357 -18.33 19.63 33.22
C THR A 357 -18.61 19.17 31.80
N ARG A 358 -18.64 17.85 31.53
CA ARG A 358 -18.87 17.29 30.19
C ARG A 358 -20.26 17.65 29.66
N PRO A 359 -20.38 18.27 28.47
CA PRO A 359 -21.67 18.50 27.84
C PRO A 359 -22.32 17.20 27.38
N THR A 360 -23.64 17.20 27.22
CA THR A 360 -24.41 16.09 26.67
C THR A 360 -25.05 16.48 25.34
N GLY A 361 -25.02 15.56 24.38
CA GLY A 361 -25.63 15.71 23.08
C GLY A 361 -27.17 15.75 23.12
N PRO A 362 -27.80 15.98 21.96
CA PRO A 362 -29.26 15.98 21.86
C PRO A 362 -29.84 14.59 22.18
N VAL A 363 -30.95 14.56 22.92
CA VAL A 363 -31.65 13.32 23.26
C VAL A 363 -32.13 12.62 21.98
N PRO A 364 -31.87 11.30 21.81
CA PRO A 364 -32.38 10.51 20.68
C PRO A 364 -33.90 10.58 20.56
N ASP A 365 -34.40 10.53 19.33
CA ASP A 365 -35.84 10.42 19.07
C ASP A 365 -36.32 8.99 19.40
N PRO A 366 -37.21 8.80 20.39
CA PRO A 366 -37.65 7.47 20.83
C PRO A 366 -38.48 6.73 19.77
N GLU A 367 -39.01 7.44 18.76
CA GLU A 367 -39.78 6.83 17.67
C GLU A 367 -38.90 6.45 16.46
N ARG A 368 -37.62 6.85 16.45
CA ARG A 368 -36.70 6.54 15.34
C ARG A 368 -36.30 5.07 15.36
N THR A 369 -36.37 4.45 14.18
CA THR A 369 -35.83 3.10 13.94
C THR A 369 -34.54 3.19 13.14
N TYR A 370 -33.66 2.22 13.35
CA TYR A 370 -32.33 2.14 12.77
C TYR A 370 -32.15 0.80 12.07
N THR A 371 -31.59 0.83 10.88
CA THR A 371 -31.15 -0.37 10.16
C THR A 371 -29.85 -0.93 10.78
N PRO A 372 -29.54 -2.22 10.57
CA PRO A 372 -28.24 -2.77 10.97
C PRO A 372 -27.06 -2.01 10.36
N GLN A 373 -27.22 -1.48 9.14
CA GLN A 373 -26.16 -0.73 8.45
C GLN A 373 -25.91 0.64 9.09
N GLU A 374 -26.95 1.36 9.52
CA GLU A 374 -26.79 2.62 10.25
C GLU A 374 -26.09 2.40 11.60
N GLN A 375 -26.40 1.31 12.29
CA GLN A 375 -25.82 0.99 13.60
C GLN A 375 -24.38 0.47 13.52
N ALA A 376 -23.90 0.10 12.34
CA ALA A 376 -22.61 -0.55 12.16
C ALA A 376 -21.42 0.32 12.60
N THR A 377 -21.43 1.62 12.28
CA THR A 377 -20.33 2.52 12.66
C THR A 377 -20.22 2.67 14.18
N GLY A 378 -21.34 2.89 14.86
CA GLY A 378 -21.36 2.97 16.32
C GLY A 378 -20.94 1.66 16.98
N ALA A 379 -21.39 0.51 16.46
CA ALA A 379 -20.96 -0.79 16.95
C ALA A 379 -19.46 -1.05 16.72
N HIS A 380 -18.92 -0.55 15.61
CA HIS A 380 -17.50 -0.67 15.31
C HIS A 380 -16.63 0.20 16.24
N LEU A 381 -17.08 1.41 16.58
CA LEU A 381 -16.41 2.28 17.56
C LEU A 381 -16.27 1.57 18.91
N VAL A 382 -17.37 1.03 19.44
CA VAL A 382 -17.38 0.25 20.69
C VAL A 382 -16.41 -0.95 20.61
N GLN A 383 -16.35 -1.65 19.47
CA GLN A 383 -15.41 -2.77 19.30
C GLN A 383 -13.94 -2.34 19.33
N ILE A 384 -13.60 -1.20 18.71
CA ILE A 384 -12.23 -0.65 18.77
C ILE A 384 -11.89 -0.29 20.21
N HIS A 385 -12.79 0.44 20.87
CA HIS A 385 -12.61 0.89 22.25
C HIS A 385 -12.49 -0.29 23.22
N ASP A 386 -13.32 -1.32 23.10
CA ASP A 386 -13.20 -2.54 23.91
C ASP A 386 -11.87 -3.26 23.70
N GLY A 387 -11.33 -3.23 22.48
CA GLY A 387 -9.98 -3.69 22.19
C GLY A 387 -8.92 -2.89 22.97
N LEU A 388 -9.01 -1.55 22.92
CA LEU A 388 -8.12 -0.66 23.67
C LEU A 388 -8.21 -0.90 25.19
N ARG A 389 -9.43 -1.04 25.74
CA ARG A 389 -9.65 -1.36 27.16
C ARG A 389 -8.98 -2.68 27.55
N ALA A 390 -9.14 -3.71 26.74
CA ALA A 390 -8.56 -5.02 26.99
C ALA A 390 -7.02 -4.99 26.96
N GLU A 391 -6.43 -4.28 26.00
CA GLU A 391 -4.99 -4.10 25.90
C GLU A 391 -4.42 -3.30 27.07
N LEU A 392 -5.12 -2.25 27.52
CA LEU A 392 -4.72 -1.44 28.66
C LEU A 392 -4.75 -2.23 29.98
N ALA A 393 -5.81 -3.02 30.19
CA ALA A 393 -5.93 -3.90 31.35
C ALA A 393 -4.76 -4.90 31.41
N GLN A 394 -4.36 -5.45 30.26
CA GLN A 394 -3.23 -6.35 30.16
C GLN A 394 -1.89 -5.66 30.50
N ILE A 395 -1.67 -4.43 30.01
CA ILE A 395 -0.48 -3.64 30.36
C ILE A 395 -0.41 -3.43 31.87
N HIS A 396 -1.52 -3.02 32.46
CA HIS A 396 -1.62 -2.77 33.89
C HIS A 396 -1.32 -4.05 34.71
N ASP A 397 -1.95 -5.18 34.39
CA ASP A 397 -1.73 -6.45 35.09
C ASP A 397 -0.26 -6.90 35.06
N LEU A 398 0.46 -6.60 33.99
CA LEU A 398 1.87 -6.91 33.86
C LEU A 398 2.76 -6.02 34.72
N ILE A 399 2.44 -4.73 34.82
CA ILE A 399 3.15 -3.79 35.70
C ILE A 399 2.98 -4.21 37.15
N GLU A 400 1.77 -4.63 37.55
CA GLU A 400 1.52 -5.09 38.91
C GLU A 400 2.29 -6.38 39.25
N GLN A 401 2.33 -7.35 38.34
CA GLN A 401 3.10 -8.58 38.55
C GLN A 401 4.61 -8.30 38.69
N VAL A 402 5.14 -7.31 37.97
CA VAL A 402 6.53 -6.85 38.13
C VAL A 402 6.73 -6.13 39.46
N ALA A 403 5.80 -5.25 39.85
CA ALA A 403 5.87 -4.51 41.11
C ALA A 403 5.78 -5.41 42.35
N ALA A 404 4.98 -6.49 42.27
CA ALA A 404 4.87 -7.51 43.32
C ALA A 404 6.09 -8.45 43.37
N GLY A 405 7.01 -8.37 42.41
CA GLY A 405 8.16 -9.27 42.28
C GLY A 405 7.78 -10.71 41.90
N GLU A 406 6.56 -10.92 41.41
CA GLU A 406 6.05 -12.23 40.99
C GLU A 406 6.68 -12.69 39.67
N ILE A 407 6.98 -11.73 38.80
CA ILE A 407 7.74 -11.94 37.57
C ILE A 407 8.84 -10.89 37.47
N ASP A 408 10.03 -11.28 36.99
CA ASP A 408 11.06 -10.30 36.69
C ASP A 408 10.71 -9.51 35.40
N ALA A 409 11.35 -8.36 35.19
CA ALA A 409 11.12 -7.53 34.02
C ALA A 409 11.37 -8.26 32.68
N GLY A 410 12.24 -9.29 32.68
CA GLY A 410 12.50 -10.16 31.53
C GLY A 410 11.35 -11.15 31.27
N ALA A 411 10.73 -11.68 32.33
CA ALA A 411 9.56 -12.54 32.29
C ALA A 411 8.30 -11.76 31.93
N ALA A 412 8.10 -10.55 32.45
CA ALA A 412 7.06 -9.63 31.99
C ALA A 412 7.24 -9.27 30.51
N ARG A 413 8.47 -8.96 30.09
CA ARG A 413 8.85 -8.80 28.68
C ARG A 413 8.52 -10.05 27.88
N SER A 414 8.77 -11.24 28.42
CA SER A 414 8.44 -12.50 27.74
C SER A 414 6.93 -12.75 27.67
N HIS A 415 6.17 -12.37 28.70
CA HIS A 415 4.72 -12.53 28.76
C HIS A 415 4.05 -11.62 27.71
N ILE A 416 4.47 -10.35 27.65
CA ILE A 416 4.12 -9.41 26.57
C ILE A 416 4.48 -9.99 25.20
N ASN A 417 5.66 -10.61 25.07
CA ASN A 417 6.09 -11.31 23.84
C ASN A 417 5.28 -12.58 23.51
N THR A 418 4.55 -13.19 24.45
CA THR A 418 3.75 -14.41 24.24
C THR A 418 2.26 -14.17 24.11
N MET A 419 1.73 -13.13 24.76
CA MET A 419 0.39 -12.60 24.47
C MET A 419 0.30 -12.15 23.01
N THR A 420 1.45 -11.77 22.45
CA THR A 420 1.67 -11.45 21.04
C THR A 420 2.12 -12.66 20.21
N MET A 421 1.56 -13.86 20.44
CA MET A 421 1.55 -14.91 19.40
C MET A 421 0.70 -14.53 18.16
N ARG A 422 0.06 -13.35 18.21
CA ARG A 422 -0.55 -12.67 17.06
C ARG A 422 0.20 -11.44 16.54
N GLN A 423 1.37 -11.04 17.07
CA GLN A 423 2.19 -9.97 16.48
C GLN A 423 3.70 -10.09 16.80
N ASN A 424 4.55 -9.88 15.79
CA ASN A 424 6.00 -10.14 15.83
C ASN A 424 6.81 -9.10 16.65
N ARG A 425 7.13 -9.45 17.92
CA ARG A 425 8.18 -8.98 18.88
C ARG A 425 8.92 -7.65 18.64
N TRP A 426 8.87 -6.70 19.62
CA TRP A 426 9.98 -5.82 20.08
C TRP A 426 9.75 -5.34 21.55
N THR A 427 10.81 -4.85 22.22
CA THR A 427 11.01 -4.58 23.68
C THR A 427 9.89 -3.80 24.41
N LEU A 428 9.75 -3.94 25.75
CA LEU A 428 8.73 -3.28 26.62
C LEU A 428 8.43 -1.80 26.28
N GLY A 429 9.44 -0.99 25.93
CA GLY A 429 9.25 0.41 25.49
C GLY A 429 8.51 0.56 24.15
N VAL A 430 8.70 -0.36 23.21
CA VAL A 430 8.07 -0.36 21.87
C VAL A 430 6.61 -0.84 21.93
N TYR A 431 6.22 -1.61 22.95
CA TYR A 431 4.82 -2.04 23.10
C TYR A 431 3.92 -0.89 23.54
N CYS A 432 4.35 -0.12 24.55
CA CYS A 432 3.66 1.11 24.91
C CYS A 432 3.68 2.11 23.75
N GLU A 433 4.78 2.25 23.00
CA GLU A 433 4.82 3.05 21.77
C GLU A 433 3.78 2.57 20.73
N SER A 434 3.57 1.26 20.58
CA SER A 434 2.57 0.70 19.66
C SER A 434 1.14 0.95 20.13
N TYR A 435 0.84 0.75 21.41
CA TYR A 435 -0.46 1.08 22.01
C TYR A 435 -0.74 2.59 21.90
N CYS A 436 0.24 3.44 22.26
CA CYS A 436 0.18 4.89 22.12
C CYS A 436 -0.07 5.31 20.67
N ARG A 437 0.56 4.63 19.70
CA ARG A 437 0.37 4.87 18.27
C ARG A 437 -1.02 4.47 17.77
N ILE A 438 -1.59 3.36 18.27
CA ILE A 438 -2.97 2.94 17.94
C ILE A 438 -3.96 3.98 18.46
N VAL A 439 -3.86 4.37 19.74
CA VAL A 439 -4.70 5.42 20.34
C VAL A 439 -4.55 6.75 19.59
N THR A 440 -3.31 7.16 19.30
CA THR A 440 -3.04 8.41 18.55
C THR A 440 -3.64 8.36 17.14
N THR A 441 -3.53 7.23 16.43
CA THR A 441 -4.08 7.09 15.07
C THR A 441 -5.60 7.10 15.09
N HIS A 442 -6.21 6.43 16.06
CA HIS A 442 -7.66 6.40 16.27
C HIS A 442 -8.21 7.82 16.52
N HIS A 443 -7.67 8.55 17.50
CA HIS A 443 -8.09 9.92 17.80
C HIS A 443 -7.81 10.88 16.61
N THR A 444 -6.70 10.68 15.89
CA THR A 444 -6.38 11.49 14.69
C THR A 444 -7.43 11.29 13.59
N ILE A 445 -7.93 10.06 13.40
CA ILE A 445 -9.00 9.77 12.43
C ILE A 445 -10.29 10.46 12.85
N GLU A 446 -10.62 10.45 14.14
CA GLU A 446 -11.82 11.12 14.66
C GLU A 446 -11.75 12.64 14.46
N ASP A 447 -10.65 13.26 14.87
CA ASP A 447 -10.40 14.71 14.73
C ASP A 447 -10.46 15.17 13.28
N GLN A 448 -9.87 14.41 12.36
CA GLN A 448 -9.72 14.84 10.96
C GLN A 448 -10.89 14.43 10.07
N SER A 449 -11.66 13.41 10.46
CA SER A 449 -12.71 12.82 9.61
C SER A 449 -14.09 12.82 10.27
N PHE A 450 -14.24 12.29 11.48
CA PHE A 450 -15.56 12.05 12.08
C PHE A 450 -16.14 13.34 12.67
N PHE A 451 -15.37 14.03 13.49
CA PHE A 451 -15.78 15.24 14.20
C PHE A 451 -16.19 16.39 13.27
N PRO A 452 -15.46 16.71 12.17
CA PRO A 452 -15.90 17.71 11.21
C PRO A 452 -17.24 17.36 10.54
N ARG A 453 -17.49 16.08 10.26
CA ARG A 453 -18.74 15.60 9.65
C ARG A 453 -19.91 15.63 10.62
N LEU A 454 -19.69 15.24 11.87
CA LEU A 454 -20.69 15.32 12.95
C LEU A 454 -21.12 16.77 13.16
N ARG A 455 -20.15 17.68 13.30
CA ARG A 455 -20.37 19.12 13.46
C ARG A 455 -21.12 19.73 12.28
N ALA A 456 -20.83 19.29 11.05
CA ALA A 456 -21.51 19.75 9.85
C ALA A 456 -22.96 19.24 9.72
N ARG A 457 -23.24 18.00 10.15
CA ARG A 457 -24.56 17.37 10.01
C ARG A 457 -25.52 17.66 11.16
N ASP A 458 -25.02 17.85 12.38
CA ASP A 458 -25.82 18.27 13.53
C ASP A 458 -25.03 19.25 14.42
N PRO A 459 -25.15 20.57 14.19
CA PRO A 459 -24.41 21.58 14.95
C PRO A 459 -24.64 21.54 16.47
N ARG A 460 -25.71 20.90 16.94
CA ARG A 460 -25.99 20.72 18.38
C ARG A 460 -25.00 19.79 19.07
N LEU A 461 -24.25 18.97 18.31
CA LEU A 461 -23.15 18.15 18.81
C LEU A 461 -21.86 18.95 19.05
N GLY A 462 -21.79 20.21 18.62
CA GLY A 462 -20.60 21.05 18.72
C GLY A 462 -19.94 21.02 20.10
N PRO A 463 -20.65 21.27 21.21
CA PRO A 463 -20.05 21.24 22.55
C PRO A 463 -19.45 19.89 22.93
N VAL A 464 -20.07 18.77 22.54
CA VAL A 464 -19.55 17.41 22.79
C VAL A 464 -18.28 17.18 21.99
N VAL A 465 -18.30 17.50 20.69
CA VAL A 465 -17.15 17.32 19.81
C VAL A 465 -15.98 18.20 20.26
N ASP A 466 -16.23 19.47 20.61
CA ASP A 466 -15.20 20.37 21.13
C ASP A 466 -14.57 19.84 22.43
N ARG A 467 -15.37 19.16 23.27
CA ARG A 467 -14.87 18.53 24.49
C ARG A 467 -14.03 17.29 24.19
N LEU A 468 -14.45 16.45 23.25
CA LEU A 468 -13.68 15.25 22.84
C LEU A 468 -12.34 15.63 22.20
N GLU A 469 -12.31 16.63 21.32
CA GLU A 469 -11.07 17.19 20.74
C GLU A 469 -10.11 17.71 21.84
N GLN A 470 -10.65 18.36 22.88
CA GLN A 470 -9.84 18.78 24.05
C GLN A 470 -9.29 17.59 24.83
N GLU A 471 -10.10 16.56 25.07
CA GLU A 471 -9.66 15.35 25.78
C GLU A 471 -8.62 14.58 24.95
N HIS A 472 -8.70 14.57 23.61
CA HIS A 472 -7.66 14.00 22.74
C HIS A 472 -6.29 14.64 22.94
N HIS A 473 -6.23 15.98 23.01
CA HIS A 473 -4.98 16.70 23.27
C HIS A 473 -4.39 16.33 24.63
N VAL A 474 -5.23 16.22 25.67
CA VAL A 474 -4.76 15.85 27.00
C VAL A 474 -4.31 14.39 27.05
N ILE A 475 -5.00 13.48 26.36
CA ILE A 475 -4.57 12.08 26.25
C ILE A 475 -3.23 11.98 25.54
N HIS A 476 -2.99 12.78 24.50
CA HIS A 476 -1.69 12.83 23.84
C HIS A 476 -0.56 13.22 24.81
N ASP A 477 -0.77 14.26 25.63
CA ASP A 477 0.19 14.67 26.66
C ASP A 477 0.43 13.57 27.71
N VAL A 478 -0.61 12.81 28.07
CA VAL A 478 -0.50 11.67 28.99
C VAL A 478 0.29 10.51 28.36
N LEU A 479 0.07 10.20 27.08
CA LEU A 479 0.82 9.20 26.33
C LEU A 479 2.32 9.58 26.23
N GLU A 480 2.65 10.85 25.98
CA GLU A 480 4.04 11.35 26.05
C GLU A 480 4.63 11.24 27.47
N GLY A 481 3.80 11.33 28.50
CA GLY A 481 4.18 11.06 29.89
C GLY A 481 4.60 9.60 30.11
N VAL A 482 3.82 8.65 29.57
CA VAL A 482 4.13 7.21 29.65
C VAL A 482 5.44 6.88 28.92
N ASP A 483 5.66 7.45 27.73
CA ASP A 483 6.91 7.24 26.97
C ASP A 483 8.15 7.71 27.76
N ARG A 484 8.09 8.92 28.34
CA ARG A 484 9.16 9.43 29.19
C ARG A 484 9.43 8.53 30.40
N ALA A 485 8.38 8.04 31.05
CA ALA A 485 8.51 7.14 32.21
C ALA A 485 9.11 5.77 31.83
N LEU A 486 8.78 5.24 30.64
CA LEU A 486 9.38 4.01 30.12
C LEU A 486 10.87 4.18 29.83
N VAL A 487 11.27 5.28 29.18
CA VAL A 487 12.68 5.58 28.90
C VAL A 487 13.46 5.68 30.22
N ALA A 488 12.90 6.34 31.23
CA ALA A 488 13.50 6.45 32.55
C ALA A 488 13.66 5.07 33.23
N TYR A 489 12.63 4.21 33.18
CA TYR A 489 12.67 2.86 33.75
C TYR A 489 13.71 1.94 33.09
N VAL A 490 13.89 2.04 31.76
CA VAL A 490 14.93 1.27 31.06
C VAL A 490 16.34 1.68 31.51
N GLY A 491 16.53 2.93 31.92
CA GLY A 491 17.81 3.48 32.40
C GLY A 491 18.11 3.23 33.88
N SER A 492 17.09 2.95 34.72
CA SER A 492 17.25 2.72 36.16
C SER A 492 16.11 1.85 36.73
N PRO A 493 16.41 0.78 37.51
CA PRO A 493 15.39 -0.06 38.15
C PRO A 493 14.44 0.70 39.09
N ASP A 494 14.87 1.84 39.62
CA ASP A 494 14.08 2.68 40.54
C ASP A 494 12.93 3.43 39.82
N GLY A 495 12.88 3.42 38.49
CA GLY A 495 11.86 4.11 37.68
C GLY A 495 10.49 3.41 37.60
N LEU A 496 10.30 2.26 38.28
CA LEU A 496 9.05 1.49 38.20
C LEU A 496 7.85 2.24 38.80
N ALA A 497 8.07 3.00 39.88
CA ALA A 497 7.01 3.79 40.52
C ALA A 497 6.51 4.91 39.61
N GLU A 498 7.42 5.57 38.88
CA GLU A 498 7.08 6.61 37.90
C GLU A 498 6.33 6.03 36.69
N LEU A 499 6.76 4.86 36.20
CA LEU A 499 6.07 4.15 35.13
C LEU A 499 4.65 3.73 35.53
N ARG A 500 4.49 3.17 36.72
CA ARG A 500 3.18 2.78 37.26
C ARG A 500 2.25 3.99 37.36
N ALA A 501 2.71 5.09 37.95
CA ALA A 501 1.92 6.31 38.07
C ALA A 501 1.49 6.87 36.70
N ALA A 502 2.38 6.83 35.69
CA ALA A 502 2.05 7.28 34.34
C ALA A 502 0.99 6.38 33.65
N VAL A 503 1.06 5.06 33.85
CA VAL A 503 0.07 4.12 33.29
C VAL A 503 -1.27 4.17 34.04
N ASP A 504 -1.26 4.40 35.35
CA ASP A 504 -2.48 4.63 36.13
C ASP A 504 -3.21 5.90 35.62
N LEU A 505 -2.46 6.98 35.36
CA LEU A 505 -3.02 8.20 34.79
C LEU A 505 -3.59 7.98 33.37
N LEU A 506 -2.88 7.23 32.52
CA LEU A 506 -3.37 6.86 31.19
C LEU A 506 -4.65 6.01 31.28
N THR A 507 -4.70 5.08 32.23
CA THR A 507 -5.85 4.20 32.44
C THR A 507 -7.08 5.01 32.80
N ASP A 508 -6.96 5.89 33.81
CA ASP A 508 -8.06 6.73 34.26
C ASP A 508 -8.55 7.67 33.15
N ALA A 509 -7.62 8.33 32.45
CA ALA A 509 -7.93 9.27 31.39
C ALA A 509 -8.62 8.57 30.20
N LEU A 510 -8.06 7.46 29.72
CA LEU A 510 -8.54 6.81 28.51
C LEU A 510 -9.88 6.08 28.75
N LEU A 511 -10.04 5.34 29.85
CA LEU A 511 -11.31 4.65 30.13
C LEU A 511 -12.47 5.64 30.26
N SER A 512 -12.26 6.72 30.99
CA SER A 512 -13.23 7.81 31.16
C SER A 512 -13.58 8.45 29.81
N HIS A 513 -12.58 8.67 28.95
CA HIS A 513 -12.75 9.28 27.65
C HIS A 513 -13.54 8.40 26.68
N LEU A 514 -13.13 7.13 26.49
CA LEU A 514 -13.78 6.19 25.58
C LEU A 514 -15.26 6.00 25.94
N SER A 515 -15.56 5.84 27.23
CA SER A 515 -16.95 5.70 27.68
C SER A 515 -17.78 6.98 27.52
N TYR A 516 -17.16 8.16 27.59
CA TYR A 516 -17.83 9.42 27.26
C TYR A 516 -18.12 9.53 25.77
N GLU A 517 -17.13 9.23 24.92
CA GLU A 517 -17.28 9.27 23.48
C GLU A 517 -18.38 8.31 23.00
N GLU A 518 -18.34 7.05 23.45
CA GLU A 518 -19.34 6.06 23.04
C GLU A 518 -20.75 6.49 23.43
N ARG A 519 -20.92 7.00 24.66
CA ARG A 519 -22.21 7.44 25.17
C ARG A 519 -22.79 8.58 24.33
N GLU A 520 -21.96 9.52 23.92
CA GLU A 520 -22.44 10.71 23.22
C GLU A 520 -22.48 10.56 21.70
N LEU A 521 -21.67 9.68 21.10
CA LEU A 521 -21.51 9.62 19.64
C LEU A 521 -22.09 8.37 18.96
N VAL A 522 -22.28 7.25 19.66
CA VAL A 522 -22.71 5.99 19.03
C VAL A 522 -24.11 6.09 18.41
N GLU A 523 -25.05 6.77 19.06
CA GLU A 523 -26.36 7.07 18.44
C GLU A 523 -26.24 8.12 17.33
N PRO A 524 -25.58 9.28 17.52
CA PRO A 524 -25.46 10.27 16.46
C PRO A 524 -24.80 9.75 15.18
N LEU A 525 -23.80 8.86 15.30
CA LEU A 525 -23.16 8.22 14.15
C LEU A 525 -24.18 7.43 13.32
N ALA A 526 -25.05 6.65 13.99
CA ALA A 526 -26.11 5.91 13.33
C ALA A 526 -27.22 6.82 12.77
N ARG A 527 -27.64 7.81 13.56
CA ARG A 527 -28.68 8.76 13.20
C ARG A 527 -28.31 9.61 11.99
N LEU A 528 -27.04 9.98 11.88
CA LEU A 528 -26.53 10.84 10.83
C LEU A 528 -25.93 10.06 9.66
N GLY A 529 -25.79 8.73 9.74
CA GLY A 529 -25.20 7.91 8.68
C GLY A 529 -23.77 8.34 8.36
N ILE A 530 -22.96 8.56 9.40
CA ILE A 530 -21.54 8.89 9.28
C ILE A 530 -20.75 7.58 9.35
N ALA A 531 -19.91 7.35 8.34
CA ALA A 531 -19.06 6.17 8.20
C ALA A 531 -17.67 6.58 7.73
#